data_AF-A0A0D0NR28-F1
#
_entry.id   AF-A0A0D0NR28-F1
#
_cell.length_a   1.000
_cell.length_b   1.000
_cell.length_c   1.000
_cell.angle_alpha   90.00
_cell.angle_beta   90.00
_cell.angle_gamma   90.00
#
_symmetry.space_group_name_H-M   'P 1'
#
loop_
_entity.id
_entity.type
_entity.pdbx_description
1 polymer ?
#
loop_
_entity_poly.entity_id
_entity_poly.type
_entity_poly.pdbx_seq_one_letter_code
_entity_poly.pdbx_strand_id
1 'polypeptide(L)'
;MVIDGGLARRLVDAQFPHWAGLPLAAVEPGGSDHVIFRLGEELAVRLPRHADAGGQAERDEETRAAVAALDGVFDGAAMTTLWEAALGAPAWGRPPVWVHGDFHTGNLLTVDGRLGAVIDFGGLGLGDPACDLTIAFTLLEAGTRTAFRTALGVDEATWLRGRGWALATGLNAYTHYAAVNPRVAARTTRQITEALRG
;
A
#
# COMPACT_ATOMS: atom_id res chain seq x y z
N MET A 1 -2.98 -7.46 18.88
CA MET A 1 -1.88 -6.78 19.58
C MET A 1 -2.44 -5.51 20.21
N VAL A 2 -2.14 -5.22 21.49
CA VAL A 2 -2.55 -3.94 22.11
C VAL A 2 -1.55 -2.86 21.71
N ILE A 3 -2.04 -1.74 21.19
CA ILE A 3 -1.21 -0.61 20.79
C ILE A 3 -1.17 0.38 21.94
N ASP A 4 -0.01 0.45 22.59
CA ASP A 4 0.26 1.31 23.74
C ASP A 4 1.44 2.27 23.49
N GLY A 5 1.63 3.21 24.40
CA GLY A 5 2.71 4.18 24.32
C GLY A 5 4.11 3.56 24.33
N GLY A 6 4.26 2.36 24.91
CA GLY A 6 5.52 1.63 24.93
C GLY A 6 5.89 1.07 23.55
N LEU A 7 4.91 0.53 22.83
CA LEU A 7 5.08 0.10 21.43
C LEU A 7 5.42 1.30 20.54
N ALA A 8 4.62 2.38 20.64
CA ALA A 8 4.84 3.60 19.87
C ALA A 8 6.24 4.17 20.08
N ARG A 9 6.71 4.22 21.34
CA ARG A 9 8.07 4.65 21.69
C ARG A 9 9.15 3.81 21.00
N ARG A 10 9.11 2.49 21.15
CA ARG A 10 10.12 1.60 20.55
C ARG A 10 10.21 1.78 19.02
N LEU A 11 9.08 1.98 18.36
CA LEU A 11 9.02 2.20 16.92
C LEU A 11 9.65 3.53 16.51
N VAL A 12 9.36 4.62 17.23
CA VAL A 12 9.98 5.93 16.99
C VAL A 12 11.48 5.83 17.18
N ASP A 13 11.95 5.25 18.28
CA ASP A 13 13.37 5.19 18.60
C ASP A 13 14.16 4.36 17.57
N ALA A 14 13.57 3.26 17.10
CA ALA A 14 14.21 2.37 16.12
C ALA A 14 14.24 2.94 14.70
N GLN A 15 13.17 3.62 14.26
CA GLN A 15 13.00 4.01 12.85
C GLN A 15 13.26 5.50 12.61
N PHE A 16 13.07 6.33 13.63
CA PHE A 16 13.26 7.77 13.56
C PHE A 16 14.14 8.24 14.74
N PRO A 17 15.41 7.81 14.80
CA PRO A 17 16.28 8.04 15.97
C PRO A 17 16.51 9.53 16.28
N HIS A 18 16.34 10.41 15.28
CA HIS A 18 16.42 11.86 15.45
C HIS A 18 15.24 12.47 16.25
N TRP A 19 14.16 11.71 16.46
CA TRP A 19 13.01 12.10 17.28
C TRP A 19 12.86 11.30 18.59
N ALA A 20 13.80 10.39 18.88
CA ALA A 20 13.73 9.50 20.04
C ALA A 20 13.59 10.24 21.39
N GLY A 21 14.15 11.46 21.49
CA GLY A 21 14.09 12.29 22.69
C GLY A 21 12.78 13.09 22.87
N LEU A 22 11.90 13.14 21.87
CA LEU A 22 10.69 13.96 21.96
C LEU A 22 9.65 13.32 22.90
N PRO A 23 8.91 14.10 23.72
CA PRO A 23 7.82 13.59 24.55
C PRO A 23 6.77 12.84 23.72
N LEU A 24 6.18 11.76 24.26
CA LEU A 24 5.11 11.00 23.60
C LEU A 24 3.92 10.81 24.54
N ALA A 25 2.74 11.22 24.09
CA ALA A 25 1.50 11.13 24.87
C ALA A 25 0.35 10.64 24.01
N ALA A 26 -0.50 9.75 24.55
CA ALA A 26 -1.72 9.32 23.85
C ALA A 26 -2.70 10.48 23.70
N VAL A 27 -3.39 10.55 22.55
CA VAL A 27 -4.47 11.50 22.27
C VAL A 27 -5.80 10.81 22.55
N GLU A 28 -6.60 11.39 23.45
CA GLU A 28 -7.93 10.89 23.81
C GLU A 28 -9.04 11.93 23.56
N PRO A 29 -10.21 11.53 23.03
CA PRO A 29 -10.54 10.18 22.61
C PRO A 29 -9.77 9.76 21.34
N GLY A 30 -9.25 8.54 21.32
CA GLY A 30 -8.52 8.02 20.16
C GLY A 30 -9.36 7.98 18.87
N GLY A 31 -8.70 7.92 17.70
CA GLY A 31 -9.39 7.77 16.42
C GLY A 31 -10.08 6.42 16.25
N SER A 32 -11.03 6.32 15.31
CA SER A 32 -11.74 5.07 14.96
C SER A 32 -10.78 4.00 14.44
N ASP A 33 -9.92 4.40 13.49
CA ASP A 33 -9.06 3.46 12.75
C ASP A 33 -7.65 3.40 13.34
N HIS A 34 -7.24 4.44 14.08
CA HIS A 34 -5.88 4.59 14.62
C HIS A 34 -5.88 4.99 16.10
N VAL A 35 -4.94 4.41 16.85
CA VAL A 35 -4.43 5.00 18.09
C VAL A 35 -3.48 6.12 17.71
N ILE A 36 -3.71 7.32 18.26
CA ILE A 36 -2.92 8.50 17.95
C ILE A 36 -2.10 8.88 19.18
N PHE A 37 -0.81 9.12 18.98
CA PHE A 37 0.08 9.70 19.99
C PHE A 37 0.63 11.02 19.48
N ARG A 38 0.65 12.04 20.32
CA ARG A 38 1.40 13.27 20.06
C ARG A 38 2.88 13.01 20.34
N LEU A 39 3.75 13.38 19.42
CA LEU A 39 5.21 13.31 19.53
C LEU A 39 5.79 14.73 19.47
N GLY A 40 6.30 15.23 20.60
CA GLY A 40 6.66 16.64 20.74
C GLY A 40 5.46 17.58 20.56
N GLU A 41 5.69 18.80 20.10
CA GLU A 41 4.62 19.79 19.90
C GLU A 41 4.00 19.74 18.50
N GLU A 42 4.72 19.21 17.52
CA GLU A 42 4.37 19.35 16.08
C GLU A 42 3.99 18.04 15.39
N LEU A 43 4.31 16.87 15.97
CA LEU A 43 4.16 15.59 15.29
C LEU A 43 3.08 14.72 15.95
N ALA A 44 2.53 13.82 15.15
CA ALA A 44 1.64 12.77 15.61
C ALA A 44 2.09 11.41 15.04
N VAL A 45 2.11 10.39 15.90
CA VAL A 45 2.27 8.99 15.54
C VAL A 45 0.88 8.37 15.47
N ARG A 46 0.52 7.85 14.30
CA ARG A 46 -0.76 7.15 14.10
C ARG A 46 -0.47 5.67 13.91
N LEU A 47 -0.99 4.85 14.80
CA LEU A 47 -0.83 3.39 14.80
C LEU A 47 -2.20 2.75 14.54
N PRO A 48 -2.34 1.84 13.57
CA PRO A 48 -3.65 1.30 13.19
C PRO A 48 -4.21 0.44 14.31
N ARG A 49 -5.46 0.62 14.75
CA ARG A 49 -6.04 -0.20 15.83
C ARG A 49 -6.13 -1.68 15.48
N HIS A 50 -6.13 -2.00 14.20
CA HIS A 50 -6.19 -3.35 13.66
C HIS A 50 -4.77 -3.80 13.28
N ALA A 51 -4.39 -5.00 13.72
CA ALA A 51 -3.02 -5.50 13.64
C ALA A 51 -2.54 -5.71 12.21
N ASP A 52 -3.47 -5.81 11.25
CA ASP A 52 -3.18 -6.17 9.89
C ASP A 52 -3.85 -5.14 8.96
N ALA A 53 -3.04 -4.38 8.23
CA ALA A 53 -3.45 -3.96 6.89
C ALA A 53 -3.53 -5.27 6.10
N GLY A 54 -4.72 -5.90 6.09
CA GLY A 54 -4.93 -7.31 5.73
C GLY A 54 -4.02 -7.80 4.60
N GLY A 55 -3.35 -8.93 4.84
CA GLY A 55 -2.31 -9.42 3.95
C GLY A 55 -2.83 -9.75 2.55
N GLN A 56 -1.91 -9.88 1.58
CA GLN A 56 -2.28 -10.23 0.20
C GLN A 56 -3.13 -11.51 0.11
N ALA A 57 -2.88 -12.50 0.97
CA ALA A 57 -3.65 -13.75 1.03
C ALA A 57 -5.11 -13.57 1.48
N GLU A 58 -5.40 -12.57 2.32
CA GLU A 58 -6.76 -12.29 2.78
C GLU A 58 -7.66 -11.77 1.66
N ARG A 59 -7.05 -11.31 0.56
CA ARG A 59 -7.75 -10.80 -0.64
C ARG A 59 -7.97 -11.86 -1.71
N ASP A 60 -7.60 -13.13 -1.46
CA ASP A 60 -7.58 -14.17 -2.49
C ASP A 60 -8.95 -14.43 -3.10
N GLU A 61 -9.95 -14.71 -2.27
CA GLU A 61 -11.32 -14.99 -2.72
C GLU A 61 -11.89 -13.83 -3.54
N GLU A 62 -11.79 -12.60 -3.03
CA GLU A 62 -12.30 -11.40 -3.70
C GLU A 62 -11.56 -11.15 -5.03
N THR A 63 -10.23 -11.30 -5.04
CA THR A 63 -9.43 -11.05 -6.23
C THR A 63 -9.75 -12.06 -7.32
N ARG A 64 -9.88 -13.35 -6.98
CA ARG A 64 -10.28 -14.39 -7.93
C ARG A 64 -11.68 -14.16 -8.49
N ALA A 65 -12.62 -13.75 -7.65
CA ALA A 65 -13.98 -13.40 -8.08
C ALA A 65 -13.95 -12.21 -9.07
N ALA A 66 -13.16 -11.18 -8.78
CA ALA A 66 -13.00 -10.03 -9.66
C ALA A 66 -12.32 -10.38 -10.99
N VAL A 67 -11.30 -11.26 -10.97
CA VAL A 67 -10.67 -11.80 -12.19
C VAL A 67 -11.70 -12.50 -13.07
N ALA A 68 -12.51 -13.38 -12.50
CA ALA A 68 -13.55 -14.09 -13.24
C ALA A 68 -14.63 -13.14 -13.80
N ALA A 69 -15.03 -12.13 -13.02
CA ALA A 69 -16.03 -11.15 -13.43
C ALA A 69 -15.56 -10.20 -14.53
N LEU A 70 -14.25 -9.96 -14.63
CA LEU A 70 -13.63 -9.03 -15.58
C LEU A 70 -12.87 -9.74 -16.71
N ASP A 71 -13.01 -11.05 -16.85
CA ASP A 71 -12.50 -11.79 -18.00
C ASP A 71 -13.17 -11.28 -19.29
N GLY A 72 -12.38 -11.12 -20.34
CA GLY A 72 -12.79 -10.49 -21.60
C GLY A 72 -12.75 -8.95 -21.59
N VAL A 73 -12.79 -8.29 -20.43
CA VAL A 73 -12.43 -6.87 -20.29
C VAL A 73 -10.92 -6.72 -20.18
N PHE A 74 -10.30 -7.58 -19.36
CA PHE A 74 -8.87 -7.77 -19.27
C PHE A 74 -8.52 -9.23 -19.61
N ASP A 75 -7.24 -9.53 -19.78
CA ASP A 75 -6.76 -10.89 -20.00
C ASP A 75 -6.85 -11.70 -18.69
N GLY A 76 -7.94 -12.48 -18.53
CA GLY A 76 -8.19 -13.29 -17.34
C GLY A 76 -7.09 -14.31 -17.03
N ALA A 77 -6.47 -14.90 -18.07
CA ALA A 77 -5.39 -15.86 -17.90
C ALA A 77 -4.12 -15.17 -17.39
N ALA A 78 -3.77 -14.00 -17.94
CA ALA A 78 -2.63 -13.22 -17.47
C ALA A 78 -2.85 -12.70 -16.03
N MET A 79 -4.06 -12.25 -15.69
CA MET A 79 -4.41 -11.84 -14.32
C MET A 79 -4.28 -13.01 -13.33
N THR A 80 -4.84 -14.17 -13.68
CA THR A 80 -4.72 -15.38 -12.84
C THR A 80 -3.25 -15.77 -12.65
N THR A 81 -2.47 -15.78 -13.73
CA THR A 81 -1.04 -16.12 -13.67
C THR A 81 -0.27 -15.17 -12.74
N LEU A 82 -0.51 -13.87 -12.85
CA LEU A 82 0.11 -12.88 -11.97
C LEU A 82 -0.31 -13.07 -10.51
N TRP A 83 -1.60 -13.27 -10.26
CA TRP A 83 -2.14 -13.42 -8.91
C TRP A 83 -1.57 -14.66 -8.20
N GLU A 84 -1.53 -15.81 -8.87
CA GLU A 84 -0.93 -17.04 -8.35
C GLU A 84 0.56 -16.88 -8.07
N ALA A 85 1.28 -16.21 -8.98
CA ALA A 85 2.70 -15.94 -8.80
C ALA A 85 2.96 -15.02 -7.60
N ALA A 86 2.10 -14.02 -7.36
CA ALA A 86 2.19 -13.14 -6.21
C ALA A 86 1.90 -13.88 -4.89
N LEU A 87 0.84 -14.69 -4.83
CA LEU A 87 0.52 -15.51 -3.66
C LEU A 87 1.59 -16.56 -3.36
N GLY A 88 2.21 -17.13 -4.40
CA GLY A 88 3.29 -18.11 -4.27
C GLY A 88 4.66 -17.50 -3.98
N ALA A 89 4.82 -16.17 -4.05
CA ALA A 89 6.09 -15.51 -3.78
C ALA A 89 6.46 -15.65 -2.29
N PRO A 90 7.75 -15.80 -1.94
CA PRO A 90 8.18 -15.81 -0.54
C PRO A 90 7.63 -14.62 0.22
N ALA A 91 7.07 -14.84 1.41
CA ALA A 91 6.57 -13.77 2.26
C ALA A 91 7.70 -12.86 2.75
N TRP A 92 7.35 -11.66 3.23
CA TRP A 92 8.31 -10.76 3.87
C TRP A 92 8.94 -11.40 5.12
N GLY A 93 10.18 -11.87 4.98
CA GLY A 93 10.91 -12.59 6.03
C GLY A 93 11.67 -11.71 7.03
N ARG A 94 11.45 -10.39 7.05
CA ARG A 94 12.10 -9.43 7.96
C ARG A 94 11.06 -8.82 8.91
N PRO A 95 11.47 -8.06 9.95
CA PRO A 95 10.50 -7.33 10.76
C PRO A 95 9.58 -6.46 9.90
N PRO A 96 8.27 -6.38 10.24
CA PRO A 96 7.34 -5.55 9.51
C PRO A 96 7.77 -4.07 9.56
N VAL A 97 7.50 -3.34 8.49
CA VAL A 97 7.87 -1.92 8.36
C VAL A 97 6.62 -1.05 8.31
N TRP A 98 6.78 0.25 8.53
CA TRP A 98 5.68 1.18 8.28
C TRP A 98 5.32 1.19 6.79
N VAL A 99 4.04 1.01 6.52
CA VAL A 99 3.45 1.09 5.19
C VAL A 99 2.31 2.09 5.20
N HIS A 100 2.13 2.83 4.12
CA HIS A 100 0.97 3.67 3.89
C HIS A 100 -0.30 2.82 3.74
N GLY A 101 -0.20 1.64 3.12
CA GLY A 101 -1.27 0.67 2.94
C GLY A 101 -2.24 1.00 1.79
N ASP A 102 -2.14 2.20 1.24
CA ASP A 102 -2.93 2.69 0.09
C ASP A 102 -2.11 3.68 -0.77
N PHE A 103 -0.86 3.34 -1.08
CA PHE A 103 0.06 4.27 -1.76
C PHE A 103 -0.17 4.26 -3.29
N HIS A 104 -1.03 5.16 -3.77
CA HIS A 104 -1.34 5.33 -5.19
C HIS A 104 -1.51 6.80 -5.59
N THR A 105 -1.59 7.09 -6.90
CA THR A 105 -1.66 8.47 -7.43
C THR A 105 -2.82 9.32 -6.91
N GLY A 106 -3.88 8.71 -6.36
CA GLY A 106 -4.99 9.45 -5.76
C GLY A 106 -4.59 10.14 -4.46
N ASN A 107 -3.56 9.62 -3.80
CA ASN A 107 -3.09 10.06 -2.49
C ASN A 107 -1.81 10.92 -2.58
N LEU A 108 -1.44 11.36 -3.79
CA LEU A 108 -0.30 12.26 -4.02
C LEU A 108 -0.77 13.65 -4.45
N LEU A 109 -0.26 14.68 -3.78
CA LEU A 109 -0.44 16.07 -4.18
C LEU A 109 0.84 16.61 -4.81
N THR A 110 0.73 17.21 -5.98
CA THR A 110 1.87 17.78 -6.71
C THR A 110 1.72 19.28 -6.89
N VAL A 111 2.85 19.99 -6.81
CA VAL A 111 2.96 21.43 -7.08
C VAL A 111 4.09 21.59 -8.09
N ASP A 112 3.80 22.22 -9.23
CA ASP A 112 4.78 22.45 -10.32
C ASP A 112 5.57 21.20 -10.73
N GLY A 113 4.86 20.06 -10.83
CA GLY A 113 5.46 18.78 -11.22
C GLY A 113 6.33 18.11 -10.14
N ARG A 114 6.34 18.65 -8.91
CA ARG A 114 7.04 18.06 -7.77
C ARG A 114 6.05 17.52 -6.74
N LEU A 115 6.37 16.39 -6.11
CA LEU A 115 5.59 15.87 -4.99
C LEU A 115 5.63 16.88 -3.83
N GLY A 116 4.46 17.36 -3.42
CA GLY A 116 4.29 18.32 -2.34
C GLY A 116 3.74 17.69 -1.05
N ALA A 117 2.85 16.70 -1.17
CA ALA A 117 2.32 15.99 -0.01
C ALA A 117 1.81 14.58 -0.37
N VAL A 118 1.75 13.73 0.65
CA VAL A 118 1.05 12.45 0.66
C VAL A 118 -0.12 12.58 1.64
N ILE A 119 -1.29 12.05 1.28
CA ILE A 119 -2.51 12.13 2.09
C ILE A 119 -3.12 10.75 2.27
N ASP A 120 -4.17 10.66 3.09
CA ASP A 120 -4.96 9.44 3.30
C ASP A 120 -4.18 8.25 3.88
N PHE A 121 -3.58 8.49 5.04
CA PHE A 121 -2.93 7.47 5.86
C PHE A 121 -3.94 6.55 6.59
N GLY A 122 -5.12 6.31 6.00
CA GLY A 122 -6.14 5.42 6.56
C GLY A 122 -5.67 3.96 6.69
N GLY A 123 -4.76 3.53 5.81
CA GLY A 123 -4.13 2.21 5.83
C GLY A 123 -2.79 2.13 6.55
N LEU A 124 -2.36 3.20 7.22
CA LEU A 124 -1.02 3.28 7.81
C LEU A 124 -0.83 2.20 8.86
N GLY A 125 0.19 1.37 8.71
CA GLY A 125 0.42 0.26 9.63
C GLY A 125 1.77 -0.39 9.53
N LEU A 126 2.00 -1.39 10.37
CA LEU A 126 3.16 -2.27 10.26
C LEU A 126 2.80 -3.44 9.35
N GLY A 127 3.61 -3.70 8.31
CA GLY A 127 3.32 -4.79 7.39
C GLY A 127 4.42 -5.08 6.38
N ASP A 128 4.02 -5.80 5.34
CA ASP A 128 4.85 -6.11 4.17
C ASP A 128 4.96 -4.86 3.28
N PRO A 129 6.17 -4.37 2.96
CA PRO A 129 6.35 -3.17 2.13
C PRO A 129 5.80 -3.30 0.70
N ALA A 130 5.50 -4.52 0.25
CA ALA A 130 4.98 -4.77 -1.09
C ALA A 130 3.67 -4.01 -1.38
N CYS A 131 2.80 -3.76 -0.40
CA CYS A 131 1.52 -3.06 -0.63
C CYS A 131 1.72 -1.64 -1.18
N ASP A 132 2.75 -0.94 -0.72
CA ASP A 132 3.07 0.42 -1.14
C ASP A 132 3.74 0.49 -2.53
N LEU A 133 4.14 -0.65 -3.11
CA LEU A 133 4.65 -0.69 -4.48
C LEU A 133 3.55 -0.46 -5.53
N THR A 134 2.27 -0.40 -5.12
CA THR A 134 1.15 -0.04 -6.00
C THR A 134 1.39 1.27 -6.76
N ILE A 135 2.13 2.22 -6.18
CA ILE A 135 2.48 3.48 -6.85
C ILE A 135 3.26 3.27 -8.16
N ALA A 136 4.08 2.21 -8.23
CA ALA A 136 4.90 1.91 -9.39
C ALA A 136 4.05 1.55 -10.62
N PHE A 137 2.82 1.07 -10.39
CA PHE A 137 1.88 0.65 -11.43
C PHE A 137 0.77 1.68 -11.66
N THR A 138 0.64 2.68 -10.80
CA THR A 138 -0.35 3.76 -10.95
C THR A 138 0.25 5.07 -11.47
N LEU A 139 1.54 5.33 -11.20
CA LEU A 139 2.22 6.56 -11.61
C LEU A 139 3.28 6.34 -12.69
N LEU A 140 4.12 5.31 -12.53
CA LEU A 140 5.35 5.17 -13.31
C LEU A 140 5.13 4.45 -14.65
N GLU A 141 5.98 4.77 -15.61
CA GLU A 141 6.12 4.09 -16.89
C GLU A 141 7.23 3.02 -16.79
N ALA A 142 7.31 2.09 -17.74
CA ALA A 142 8.27 0.97 -17.68
C ALA A 142 9.72 1.42 -17.37
N GLY A 143 10.23 2.46 -18.05
CA GLY A 143 11.60 2.94 -17.84
C GLY A 143 11.82 3.56 -16.45
N THR A 144 10.87 4.36 -15.96
CA THR A 144 10.97 4.98 -14.62
C THR A 144 10.69 3.99 -13.51
N ARG A 145 9.90 2.95 -13.77
CA ARG A 145 9.65 1.83 -12.87
C ARG A 145 10.91 1.03 -12.58
N THR A 146 11.75 0.78 -13.60
CA THR A 146 13.07 0.16 -13.40
C THR A 146 13.95 1.00 -12.47
N ALA A 147 14.06 2.30 -12.72
CA ALA A 147 14.86 3.20 -11.89
C ALA A 147 14.34 3.25 -10.43
N PHE A 148 13.02 3.32 -10.25
CA PHE A 148 12.37 3.29 -8.94
C PHE A 148 12.68 1.99 -8.18
N ARG A 149 12.52 0.85 -8.86
CA ARG A 149 12.81 -0.47 -8.30
C ARG A 149 14.27 -0.59 -7.85
N THR A 150 15.21 -0.14 -8.69
CA THR A 150 16.64 -0.13 -8.36
C THR A 150 16.94 0.77 -7.16
N ALA A 151 16.34 1.97 -7.11
CA ALA A 151 16.55 2.91 -6.01
C ALA A 151 16.05 2.37 -4.66
N LEU A 152 14.94 1.63 -4.65
CA LEU A 152 14.42 1.00 -3.44
C LEU A 152 15.18 -0.27 -3.03
N GLY A 153 15.96 -0.88 -3.94
CA GLY A 153 16.66 -2.13 -3.67
C GLY A 153 15.74 -3.31 -3.35
N VAL A 154 14.51 -3.30 -3.89
CA VAL A 154 13.52 -4.37 -3.64
C VAL A 154 13.83 -5.62 -4.47
N ASP A 155 13.79 -6.77 -3.79
CA ASP A 155 14.00 -8.07 -4.42
C ASP A 155 12.84 -8.48 -5.34
N GLU A 156 13.06 -9.52 -6.15
CA GLU A 156 12.04 -10.05 -7.08
C GLU A 156 10.75 -10.48 -6.35
N ALA A 157 10.88 -11.10 -5.17
CA ALA A 157 9.73 -11.57 -4.41
C ALA A 157 8.84 -10.40 -3.97
N THR A 158 9.43 -9.35 -3.40
CA THR A 158 8.73 -8.15 -2.96
C THR A 158 8.13 -7.40 -4.13
N TRP A 159 8.84 -7.34 -5.26
CA TRP A 159 8.31 -6.76 -6.49
C TRP A 159 7.09 -7.51 -7.01
N LEU A 160 7.15 -8.85 -7.03
CA LEU A 160 6.06 -9.71 -7.49
C LEU A 160 4.83 -9.60 -6.58
N ARG A 161 5.02 -9.60 -5.25
CA ARG A 161 3.93 -9.29 -4.31
C ARG A 161 3.36 -7.89 -4.55
N GLY A 162 4.21 -6.89 -4.83
CA GLY A 162 3.77 -5.54 -5.16
C GLY A 162 2.91 -5.45 -6.42
N ARG A 163 3.25 -6.22 -7.45
CA ARG A 163 2.41 -6.38 -8.65
C ARG A 163 1.07 -7.02 -8.33
N GLY A 164 1.06 -8.06 -7.48
CA GLY A 164 -0.18 -8.66 -7.00
C GLY A 164 -1.08 -7.67 -6.25
N TRP A 165 -0.48 -6.82 -5.40
CA TRP A 165 -1.20 -5.74 -4.71
C TRP A 165 -1.82 -4.74 -5.68
N ALA A 166 -1.07 -4.32 -6.70
CA ALA A 166 -1.58 -3.45 -7.74
C ALA A 166 -2.72 -4.10 -8.54
N LEU A 167 -2.66 -5.41 -8.81
CA LEU A 167 -3.73 -6.14 -9.47
C LEU A 167 -4.99 -6.20 -8.58
N ALA A 168 -4.87 -6.68 -7.34
CA ALA A 168 -6.01 -6.87 -6.43
C ALA A 168 -6.76 -5.56 -6.13
N THR A 169 -6.03 -4.50 -5.78
CA THR A 169 -6.63 -3.19 -5.47
C THR A 169 -7.22 -2.53 -6.72
N GLY A 170 -6.56 -2.70 -7.87
CA GLY A 170 -7.05 -2.19 -9.16
C GLY A 170 -8.36 -2.86 -9.57
N LEU A 171 -8.44 -4.19 -9.44
CA LEU A 171 -9.64 -4.96 -9.74
C LEU A 171 -10.79 -4.63 -8.79
N ASN A 172 -10.53 -4.55 -7.48
CA ASN A 172 -11.53 -4.14 -6.50
C ASN A 172 -12.11 -2.76 -6.86
N ALA A 173 -11.26 -1.76 -7.10
CA ALA A 173 -11.71 -0.41 -7.44
C ALA A 173 -12.41 -0.35 -8.80
N TYR A 174 -11.96 -1.12 -9.80
CA TYR A 174 -12.63 -1.19 -11.10
C TYR A 174 -14.05 -1.76 -10.96
N THR A 175 -14.20 -2.91 -10.31
CA THR A 175 -15.49 -3.58 -10.13
C THR A 175 -16.51 -2.70 -9.41
N HIS A 176 -16.10 -1.95 -8.38
CA HIS A 176 -17.03 -1.14 -7.59
C HIS A 176 -17.42 0.19 -8.26
N TYR A 177 -16.51 0.82 -9.00
CA TYR A 177 -16.67 2.23 -9.37
C TYR A 177 -16.57 2.53 -10.87
N ALA A 178 -15.96 1.65 -11.68
CA ALA A 178 -15.68 1.96 -13.08
C ALA A 178 -16.95 2.21 -13.91
N ALA A 179 -18.04 1.51 -13.60
CA ALA A 179 -19.31 1.63 -14.32
C ALA A 179 -19.94 3.03 -14.21
N VAL A 180 -19.65 3.77 -13.13
CA VAL A 180 -20.27 5.08 -12.84
C VAL A 180 -19.26 6.22 -12.75
N ASN A 181 -17.95 5.92 -12.78
CA ASN A 181 -16.89 6.91 -12.68
C ASN A 181 -15.81 6.66 -13.75
N PRO A 182 -15.89 7.35 -14.91
CA PRO A 182 -14.93 7.19 -16.01
C PRO A 182 -13.47 7.49 -15.61
N ARG A 183 -13.26 8.36 -14.62
CA ARG A 183 -11.91 8.66 -14.12
C ARG A 183 -11.33 7.49 -13.33
N VAL A 184 -12.15 6.82 -12.53
CA VAL A 184 -11.72 5.60 -11.82
C VAL A 184 -11.46 4.50 -12.85
N ALA A 185 -12.36 4.28 -13.80
CA ALA A 185 -12.18 3.30 -14.88
C ALA A 185 -10.82 3.47 -15.59
N ALA A 186 -10.49 4.68 -16.05
CA ALA A 186 -9.23 4.93 -16.73
C ALA A 186 -7.99 4.67 -15.84
N ARG A 187 -8.05 5.08 -14.57
CA ARG A 187 -6.94 4.90 -13.61
C ARG A 187 -6.71 3.42 -13.29
N THR A 188 -7.77 2.67 -13.01
CA THR A 188 -7.67 1.26 -12.65
C THR A 188 -7.36 0.40 -13.87
N THR A 189 -7.85 0.73 -15.07
CA THR A 189 -7.39 0.10 -16.33
C THR A 189 -5.88 0.26 -16.51
N ARG A 190 -5.35 1.48 -16.31
CA ARG A 190 -3.89 1.70 -16.35
C ARG A 190 -3.18 0.84 -15.32
N GLN A 191 -3.62 0.88 -14.07
CA GLN A 191 -3.03 0.12 -12.96
C GLN A 191 -2.95 -1.38 -13.25
N ILE A 192 -4.08 -1.99 -13.64
CA ILE A 192 -4.17 -3.42 -13.97
C ILE A 192 -3.25 -3.75 -15.16
N THR A 193 -3.32 -2.95 -16.22
CA THR A 193 -2.49 -3.16 -17.42
C THR A 193 -0.99 -3.09 -17.11
N GLU A 194 -0.58 -2.11 -16.32
CA GLU A 194 0.83 -1.94 -15.94
C GLU A 194 1.30 -3.02 -14.95
N ALA A 195 0.44 -3.47 -14.04
CA ALA A 195 0.72 -4.61 -13.18
C ALA A 195 0.97 -5.90 -13.99
N LEU A 196 0.19 -6.13 -15.06
CA LEU A 196 0.38 -7.27 -15.97
C LEU A 196 1.70 -7.17 -16.77
N ARG A 197 2.12 -5.97 -17.17
CA ARG A 197 3.36 -5.73 -17.91
C ARG A 197 4.63 -5.91 -17.06
N GLY A 198 4.57 -5.57 -15.77
CA GLY A 198 5.69 -5.69 -14.84
C GLY A 198 6.55 -4.45 -14.72
#